data_AF-A0A7C7AA09-F1
#
_entry.id   AF-A0A7C7AA09-F1
#
_cell.length_a   1.000
_cell.length_b   1.000
_cell.length_c   1.000
_cell.angle_alpha   90.00
_cell.angle_beta   90.00
_cell.angle_gamma   90.00
#
_symmetry.space_group_name_H-M   'P 1'
#
loop_
_entity.id
_entity.type
_entity.pdbx_description
1 polymer ?
#
loop_
_entity_poly.entity_id
_entity_poly.type
_entity_poly.pdbx_seq_one_letter_code
_entity_poly.pdbx_strand_id
1 'polypeptide(L)' 'MDNVTFNKIVEVLDREIKWAFETRAHAESQSAVNYWSGYYSGLKSALELLLKVKSSLN' A
#
# COMPACT_ATOMS: atom_id res chain seq x y z
N MET A 1 5.44 -9.34 -16.30
CA MET A 1 4.62 -9.94 -15.22
C MET A 1 3.29 -10.30 -15.82
N ASP A 2 2.82 -11.54 -15.62
CA ASP A 2 1.50 -11.94 -16.07
C ASP A 2 0.40 -11.27 -15.22
N ASN A 3 -0.83 -11.22 -15.75
CA ASN A 3 -1.94 -10.54 -15.07
C ASN A 3 -2.32 -11.20 -13.74
N VAL A 4 -2.09 -12.51 -13.56
CA VAL A 4 -2.41 -13.20 -12.30
C VAL A 4 -1.45 -12.77 -11.19
N THR A 5 -0.15 -12.75 -11.48
CA THR A 5 0.87 -12.26 -10.54
C THR A 5 0.64 -10.80 -10.20
N PHE A 6 0.31 -9.97 -11.20
CA PHE A 6 0.02 -8.56 -10.99
C PHE A 6 -1.16 -8.34 -10.04
N ASN A 7 -2.29 -9.01 -10.30
CA ASN A 7 -3.49 -8.88 -9.46
C ASN A 7 -3.23 -9.31 -8.02
N LYS A 8 -2.47 -10.41 -7.80
CA LYS A 8 -2.09 -10.84 -6.46
C LYS A 8 -1.28 -9.79 -5.70
N ILE A 9 -0.34 -9.12 -6.38
CA ILE A 9 0.45 -8.05 -5.74
C ILE A 9 -0.45 -6.87 -5.39
N VAL A 10 -1.36 -6.48 -6.28
CA VAL A 10 -2.34 -5.40 -6.02
C VAL A 10 -3.23 -5.74 -4.82
N GLU A 11 -3.74 -6.98 -4.74
CA GLU A 11 -4.56 -7.44 -3.61
C GLU A 11 -3.80 -7.43 -2.28
N VAL A 12 -2.51 -7.80 -2.29
CA VAL A 12 -1.66 -7.73 -1.09
C VAL A 12 -1.46 -6.27 -0.69
N LEU A 13 -1.09 -5.40 -1.61
CA LEU A 13 -0.89 -3.97 -1.33
C LEU A 13 -2.16 -3.30 -0.80
N ASP A 14 -3.32 -3.57 -1.39
CA ASP A 14 -4.60 -3.02 -0.93
C ASP A 14 -4.93 -3.45 0.52
N ARG A 15 -4.67 -4.71 0.85
CA ARG A 15 -4.85 -5.25 2.22
C ARG A 15 -3.91 -4.57 3.21
N GLU A 16 -2.63 -4.45 2.87
CA GLU A 16 -1.63 -3.79 3.72
C GLU A 16 -1.96 -2.30 3.92
N ILE A 17 -2.43 -1.61 2.88
CA ILE A 17 -2.85 -0.20 2.97
C ILE A 17 -4.03 -0.04 3.95
N LYS A 18 -5.04 -0.92 3.85
CA LYS A 18 -6.19 -0.92 4.77
C LYS A 18 -5.74 -1.18 6.20
N TRP A 19 -4.92 -2.21 6.40
CA TRP A 19 -4.40 -2.57 7.72
C TRP A 19 -3.56 -1.45 8.34
N ALA A 20 -2.67 -0.82 7.57
CA ALA A 20 -1.87 0.31 8.05
C ALA A 20 -2.74 1.52 8.45
N PHE A 21 -3.81 1.79 7.69
CA PHE A 21 -4.75 2.87 8.00
C PHE A 21 -5.53 2.59 9.29
N GLU A 22 -6.07 1.38 9.45
CA GLU A 22 -6.80 0.95 10.66
C GLU A 22 -5.87 0.96 11.89
N THR A 23 -4.66 0.41 11.75
CA THR A 23 -3.68 0.37 12.85
C THR A 23 -3.25 1.78 13.27
N ARG A 24 -3.09 2.71 12.31
CA ARG A 24 -2.86 4.12 12.61
C ARG A 24 -4.00 4.73 13.43
N ALA A 25 -5.26 4.41 13.10
CA ALA A 25 -6.42 4.97 13.79
C ALA A 25 -6.52 4.49 15.25
N HIS A 26 -5.99 3.30 15.55
CA HIS A 26 -5.93 2.74 16.90
C HIS A 26 -4.62 3.01 17.65
N ALA A 27 -3.69 3.78 17.06
CA ALA A 27 -2.40 4.05 17.69
C ALA A 27 -2.51 5.02 18.87
N GLU A 28 -2.04 4.60 20.04
CA GLU A 28 -2.13 5.38 21.28
C GLU A 28 -1.02 6.44 21.43
N SER A 29 0.03 6.37 20.60
CA SER A 29 1.16 7.30 20.67
C SER A 29 1.40 8.03 19.36
N GLN A 30 1.86 9.28 19.45
CA GLN A 30 2.22 10.08 18.28
C GLN A 30 3.34 9.42 17.45
N SER A 31 4.27 8.72 18.10
CA SER A 31 5.33 7.97 17.42
C SER A 31 4.74 6.85 16.55
N ALA A 32 3.80 6.06 17.09
CA ALA A 32 3.11 5.03 16.33
C ALA A 32 2.27 5.64 15.19
N VAL A 33 1.54 6.74 15.44
CA VAL A 33 0.80 7.46 14.39
C VAL A 33 1.74 7.89 13.25
N ASN A 34 2.91 8.45 13.56
CA ASN A 34 3.88 8.90 12.56
C ASN A 34 4.46 7.72 11.77
N TYR A 35 4.80 6.62 12.44
CA TYR A 35 5.29 5.41 11.79
C TYR A 35 4.25 4.88 10.78
N TRP A 36 3.01 4.65 11.22
CA TRP A 36 1.96 4.12 10.36
C TRP A 36 1.57 5.09 9.24
N SER A 37 1.67 6.40 9.47
CA SER A 37 1.48 7.41 8.41
C SER A 37 2.52 7.28 7.30
N GLY A 38 3.80 7.11 7.68
CA GLY A 38 4.88 6.90 6.72
C GLY A 38 4.72 5.57 5.97
N TYR A 39 4.43 4.50 6.69
CA TYR A 39 4.21 3.17 6.10
C TYR A 39 3.05 3.17 5.10
N TYR A 40 1.89 3.71 5.49
CA TYR A 40 0.73 3.89 4.62
C TYR A 40 1.05 4.70 3.35
N SER A 41 1.78 5.81 3.51
CA SER A 41 2.17 6.65 2.37
C SER A 41 3.09 5.89 1.41
N GLY A 42 4.06 5.13 1.93
CA GLY A 42 4.97 4.32 1.13
C GLY A 42 4.23 3.24 0.33
N LEU A 43 3.28 2.54 0.95
CA LEU A 43 2.45 1.54 0.28
C LEU A 43 1.59 2.13 -0.84
N LYS A 44 1.00 3.32 -0.63
CA LYS A 44 0.28 4.05 -1.67
C LYS A 44 1.17 4.38 -2.86
N SER A 45 2.35 4.93 -2.62
CA SER A 45 3.31 5.23 -3.70
C SER A 45 3.75 3.97 -4.45
N ALA A 46 3.95 2.85 -3.75
CA ALA A 46 4.27 1.57 -4.38
C ALA A 46 3.14 1.07 -5.29
N LEU A 47 1.88 1.15 -4.83
CA LEU A 47 0.70 0.80 -5.64
C LEU A 47 0.58 1.69 -6.87
N GLU A 48 0.76 3.01 -6.72
CA GLU A 48 0.74 3.95 -7.84
C GLU A 48 1.83 3.66 -8.87
N LEU A 49 3.06 3.37 -8.44
CA LEU A 49 4.14 2.96 -9.34
C LEU A 49 3.80 1.67 -10.08
N LEU A 50 3.29 0.67 -9.36
CA LEU A 50 2.92 -0.62 -9.93
C LEU A 50 1.84 -0.47 -11.02
N LEU A 51 0.80 0.32 -10.75
CA LEU A 51 -0.27 0.63 -11.70
C LEU A 51 0.26 1.40 -12.92
N LYS A 52 1.14 2.39 -12.71
CA LYS A 52 1.80 3.12 -13.81
C LYS A 52 2.59 2.18 -14.72
N VAL A 53 3.43 1.31 -14.14
CA VAL A 53 4.21 0.32 -14.89
C VAL A 53 3.30 -0.58 -15.73
N LYS A 54 2.18 -1.08 -15.17
CA LYS A 54 1.23 -1.88 -15.94
C LYS A 54 0.57 -1.10 -17.06
N SER A 55 0.21 0.16 -16.83
CA SER A 55 -0.40 1.01 -17.86
C SER A 55 0.55 1.34 -19.02
N SER A 56 1.87 1.41 -18.77
CA SER A 56 2.89 1.66 -19.80
C SER A 56 3.30 0.42 -20.61
N LEU A 57 2.87 -0.77 -20.19
CA LEU A 57 3.15 -2.05 -20.84
C LEU A 57 1.98 -2.57 -21.70
N ASN A 58 0.83 -1.89 -21.65
CA ASN A 58 -0.34 -2.15 -22.48
C ASN A 58 -0.40 -1.13 -23.61
#